data_AF-A0A6V8N1N2-F1
#
_entry.id   AF-A0A6V8N1N2-F1
#
_cell.length_a   1.000
_cell.length_b   1.000
_cell.length_c   1.000
_cell.angle_alpha   90.00
_cell.angle_beta   90.00
_cell.angle_gamma   90.00
#
_symmetry.space_group_name_H-M   'P 1'
#
loop_
_entity.id
_entity.type
_entity.pdbx_description
1 polymer ?
#
loop_
_entity_poly.entity_id
_entity_poly.type
_entity_poly.pdbx_seq_one_letter_code
_entity_poly.pdbx_strand_id
1 'polypeptide(L)'
;MEHGIALRWKLAVVVTGLVSLLAAPAVIAAEAQAPAPPPQEASTEQASDLGLELRLQTVKKDLLVMLNFAEHFIASGETKTAAQLQAPLDDYLRRHADYLVVQAVDGSNIEMTQLSAEIALVKTRLLIVLNYRDDAGSVLTDMKRLYAPYQKMSVQIQGKTTTLDEAIRQLDTDLARIAKK
;
A
#
# COMPACT_ATOMS: atom_id res chain seq x y z
N MET A 1 -13.95 -39.09 25.30
CA MET A 1 -14.00 -37.64 25.58
C MET A 1 -13.62 -36.94 24.28
N GLU A 2 -14.62 -36.66 23.46
CA GLU A 2 -14.47 -36.17 22.09
C GLU A 2 -14.85 -34.69 22.08
N HIS A 3 -13.89 -33.82 21.77
CA HIS A 3 -14.11 -32.39 21.60
C HIS A 3 -14.41 -32.08 20.13
N GLY A 4 -15.69 -32.06 19.77
CA GLY A 4 -16.16 -31.54 18.49
C GLY A 4 -16.56 -30.07 18.61
N ILE A 5 -15.68 -29.16 18.19
CA ILE A 5 -16.00 -27.73 18.06
C ILE A 5 -16.21 -27.42 16.58
N ALA A 6 -17.48 -27.43 16.17
CA ALA A 6 -17.93 -26.95 14.87
C ALA A 6 -18.08 -25.42 14.94
N LEU A 7 -17.11 -24.67 14.41
CA LEU A 7 -17.19 -23.21 14.31
C LEU A 7 -17.66 -22.81 12.91
N ARG A 8 -18.98 -22.65 12.76
CA ARG A 8 -19.66 -22.13 11.58
C ARG A 8 -19.54 -20.60 11.59
N TRP A 9 -18.75 -20.02 10.68
CA TRP A 9 -18.77 -18.58 10.43
C TRP A 9 -19.79 -18.29 9.32
N LYS A 10 -20.91 -17.68 9.70
CA LYS A 10 -21.87 -17.10 8.74
C LYS A 10 -21.48 -15.65 8.49
N LEU A 11 -21.32 -15.32 7.20
CA LEU A 11 -21.12 -13.97 6.68
C LEU A 11 -22.23 -13.02 7.13
N ALA A 12 -21.83 -11.87 7.66
CA ALA A 12 -22.70 -10.73 7.86
C ALA A 12 -22.77 -9.91 6.56
N VAL A 13 -23.96 -9.81 5.97
CA VAL A 13 -24.29 -8.87 4.91
C VAL A 13 -24.98 -7.69 5.59
N VAL A 14 -24.33 -6.54 5.63
CA VAL A 14 -24.96 -5.27 6.02
C VAL A 14 -25.07 -4.43 4.76
N VAL A 15 -26.27 -4.39 4.20
CA VAL A 15 -26.67 -3.45 3.14
C VAL A 15 -27.00 -2.13 3.82
N THR A 16 -26.11 -1.16 3.72
CA THR A 16 -26.36 0.21 4.19
C THR A 16 -27.08 0.96 3.06
N GLY A 17 -28.41 0.92 3.08
CA GLY A 17 -29.24 1.85 2.32
C GLY A 17 -29.48 3.10 3.16
N LEU A 18 -28.94 4.25 2.75
CA LEU A 18 -29.36 5.55 3.27
C LEU A 18 -29.93 6.38 2.13
N VAL A 19 -31.25 6.31 2.00
CA VAL A 19 -32.06 7.27 1.26
C VAL A 19 -32.25 8.47 2.20
N SER A 20 -31.54 9.56 1.99
CA SER A 20 -31.88 10.83 2.61
C SER A 20 -32.81 11.60 1.68
N LEU A 21 -34.11 11.42 1.95
CA LEU A 21 -35.19 12.26 1.44
C LEU A 21 -34.94 13.71 1.86
N LEU A 22 -34.91 14.62 0.90
CA LEU A 22 -34.98 16.06 1.14
C LEU A 22 -36.27 16.39 1.89
N ALA A 23 -36.13 16.95 3.09
CA ALA A 23 -37.17 17.75 3.73
C ALA A 23 -36.65 19.20 3.82
N ALA A 24 -37.18 20.05 2.95
CA ALA A 24 -37.00 21.50 3.03
C ALA A 24 -37.87 22.08 4.16
N PRO A 25 -37.41 23.15 4.81
CA PRO A 25 -38.31 24.26 5.07
C PRO A 25 -37.80 25.53 4.38
N ALA A 26 -38.69 26.12 3.59
CA ALA A 26 -38.54 27.45 3.03
C ALA A 26 -38.59 28.49 4.15
N VAL A 27 -37.56 29.34 4.23
CA VAL A 27 -37.68 30.71 4.74
C VAL A 27 -36.91 31.61 3.79
N ILE A 28 -37.67 32.50 3.16
CA ILE A 28 -37.21 33.56 2.28
C ILE A 28 -36.62 34.67 3.17
N ALA A 29 -35.40 35.09 2.87
CA ALA A 29 -34.88 36.40 3.24
C ALA A 29 -34.01 36.90 2.09
N ALA A 30 -34.46 37.97 1.45
CA ALA A 30 -33.77 38.68 0.39
C ALA A 30 -32.66 39.54 0.98
N GLU A 31 -31.43 39.41 0.49
CA GLU A 31 -30.42 40.46 0.61
C GLU A 31 -29.38 40.39 -0.51
N ALA A 32 -28.85 41.56 -0.84
CA ALA A 32 -28.12 41.98 -2.03
C ALA A 32 -27.10 40.99 -2.63
N GLN A 33 -27.20 40.83 -3.95
CA GLN A 33 -26.27 40.09 -4.80
C GLN A 33 -24.96 40.89 -4.97
N ALA A 34 -23.96 40.59 -4.15
CA ALA A 34 -22.56 40.86 -4.47
C ALA A 34 -22.03 39.72 -5.36
N PRO A 35 -21.17 39.99 -6.37
CA PRO A 35 -20.62 38.93 -7.20
C PRO A 35 -19.78 37.98 -6.33
N ALA A 36 -20.16 36.70 -6.34
CA ALA A 36 -19.40 35.65 -5.66
C ALA A 36 -17.97 35.60 -6.21
N PRO A 37 -16.94 35.41 -5.36
CA PRO A 37 -15.58 35.17 -5.83
C PRO A 37 -15.58 33.88 -6.68
N PRO A 38 -14.71 33.77 -7.71
CA PRO A 38 -14.65 32.59 -8.55
C PRO A 38 -14.36 31.34 -7.71
N PRO A 39 -14.92 30.17 -8.08
CA PRO A 39 -14.74 28.94 -7.32
C PRO A 39 -13.26 28.56 -7.25
N GLN A 40 -12.79 28.33 -6.02
CA GLN A 40 -11.43 27.92 -5.72
C GLN A 40 -11.09 26.60 -6.43
N GLU A 41 -10.03 26.61 -7.25
CA GLU A 41 -9.45 25.44 -7.94
C GLU A 41 -8.90 24.36 -6.98
N ALA A 42 -8.91 24.62 -5.67
CA ALA A 42 -8.39 23.73 -4.63
C ALA A 42 -9.15 22.39 -4.49
N SER A 43 -10.35 22.25 -5.07
CA SER A 43 -11.22 21.09 -4.83
C SER A 43 -10.89 19.85 -5.67
N THR A 44 -10.25 20.01 -6.83
CA THR A 44 -10.06 18.90 -7.79
C THR A 44 -8.77 18.14 -7.57
N GLU A 45 -7.67 18.83 -7.27
CA GLU A 45 -6.37 18.21 -7.01
C GLU A 45 -6.35 17.49 -5.66
N GLN A 46 -6.89 18.10 -4.60
CA GLN A 46 -6.97 17.46 -3.28
C GLN A 46 -7.82 16.18 -3.28
N ALA A 47 -8.90 16.14 -4.05
CA ALA A 47 -9.73 14.94 -4.20
C ALA A 47 -9.01 13.82 -4.98
N SER A 48 -8.19 14.20 -5.97
CA SER A 48 -7.34 13.27 -6.72
C SER A 48 -6.25 12.65 -5.83
N ASP A 49 -5.59 13.48 -5.02
CA ASP A 49 -4.54 13.03 -4.09
C ASP A 49 -5.07 12.09 -3.02
N LEU A 50 -6.23 12.41 -2.43
CA LEU A 50 -6.90 11.53 -1.46
C LEU A 50 -7.27 10.17 -2.09
N GLY A 51 -7.74 10.19 -3.34
CA GLY A 51 -8.06 8.99 -4.09
C GLY A 51 -6.82 8.13 -4.37
N LEU A 52 -5.69 8.75 -4.70
CA LEU A 52 -4.42 8.06 -4.93
C LEU A 52 -3.86 7.50 -3.62
N GLU A 53 -3.88 8.26 -2.52
CA GLU A 53 -3.41 7.84 -1.21
C GLU A 53 -4.15 6.58 -0.73
N LEU A 54 -5.49 6.58 -0.82
CA LEU A 54 -6.30 5.42 -0.45
C LEU A 54 -5.95 4.17 -1.26
N ARG A 55 -5.68 4.34 -2.56
CA ARG A 55 -5.28 3.24 -3.45
C ARG A 55 -3.89 2.72 -3.09
N LEU A 56 -2.95 3.60 -2.78
CA LEU A 56 -1.61 3.22 -2.31
C LEU A 56 -1.65 2.51 -0.95
N GLN A 57 -2.48 2.97 -0.01
CA GLN A 57 -2.70 2.28 1.28
C GLN A 57 -3.26 0.87 1.06
N THR A 58 -4.18 0.73 0.09
CA THR A 58 -4.71 -0.58 -0.31
C THR A 58 -3.60 -1.47 -0.86
N VAL A 59 -2.77 -0.95 -1.77
CA VAL A 59 -1.60 -1.68 -2.32
C VAL A 59 -0.64 -2.11 -1.22
N LYS A 60 -0.28 -1.21 -0.31
CA LYS A 60 0.58 -1.52 0.84
C LYS A 60 0.00 -2.68 1.64
N LYS A 61 -1.29 -2.63 1.96
CA LYS A 61 -1.97 -3.68 2.73
C LYS A 61 -1.96 -5.02 2.01
N ASP A 62 -2.31 -5.04 0.72
CA ASP A 62 -2.34 -6.27 -0.06
C ASP A 62 -0.95 -6.91 -0.16
N LEU A 63 0.08 -6.10 -0.43
CA LEU A 63 1.47 -6.58 -0.46
C LEU A 63 1.92 -7.10 0.90
N LEU A 64 1.50 -6.48 2.01
CA LEU A 64 1.78 -7.00 3.36
C LEU A 64 1.09 -8.35 3.61
N VAL A 65 -0.14 -8.54 3.13
CA VAL A 65 -0.83 -9.85 3.23
C VAL A 65 -0.06 -10.91 2.45
N MET A 66 0.34 -10.60 1.21
CA MET A 66 1.15 -11.49 0.37
C MET A 66 2.51 -11.80 1.02
N LEU A 67 3.17 -10.81 1.60
CA LEU A 67 4.43 -10.98 2.33
C LEU A 67 4.26 -11.91 3.54
N ASN A 68 3.28 -11.65 4.40
CA ASN A 68 3.04 -12.46 5.59
C ASN A 68 2.69 -13.91 5.21
N PHE A 69 1.93 -14.10 4.12
CA PHE A 69 1.67 -15.43 3.57
C PHE A 69 2.97 -16.11 3.15
N ALA A 70 3.79 -15.45 2.32
CA ALA A 70 5.04 -16.02 1.82
C ALA A 70 6.01 -16.37 2.96
N GLU A 71 6.20 -15.46 3.92
CA GLU A 71 7.07 -15.68 5.08
C GLU A 71 6.58 -16.86 5.94
N HIS A 72 5.27 -16.99 6.16
CA HIS A 72 4.69 -18.09 6.93
C HIS A 72 4.96 -19.45 6.29
N PHE A 73 4.67 -19.61 5.00
CA PHE A 73 4.82 -20.90 4.31
C PHE A 73 6.29 -21.27 4.07
N ILE A 74 7.17 -20.29 3.85
CA ILE A 74 8.60 -20.58 3.77
C ILE A 74 9.15 -21.01 5.13
N ALA A 75 8.72 -20.37 6.22
CA ALA A 75 9.12 -20.76 7.57
C ALA A 75 8.60 -22.16 7.97
N SER A 76 7.43 -22.58 7.47
CA SER A 76 6.88 -23.93 7.72
C SER A 76 7.50 -25.02 6.83
N GLY A 77 8.34 -24.66 5.85
CA GLY A 77 8.95 -25.59 4.89
C GLY A 77 8.08 -25.91 3.67
N GLU A 78 6.90 -25.29 3.56
CA GLU A 78 5.95 -25.46 2.46
C GLU A 78 6.27 -24.54 1.27
N THR A 79 7.48 -24.65 0.74
CA THR A 79 7.98 -23.78 -0.34
C THR A 79 7.14 -23.87 -1.63
N LYS A 80 6.50 -25.01 -1.90
CA LYS A 80 5.59 -25.18 -3.03
C LYS A 80 4.34 -24.30 -2.90
N THR A 81 3.80 -24.15 -1.69
CA THR A 81 2.64 -23.30 -1.42
C THR A 81 3.02 -21.83 -1.56
N ALA A 82 4.20 -21.44 -1.07
CA ALA A 82 4.73 -20.09 -1.29
C ALA A 82 4.94 -19.78 -2.78
N ALA A 83 5.39 -20.75 -3.58
CA ALA A 83 5.57 -20.57 -5.02
C ALA A 83 4.24 -20.33 -5.78
N GLN A 84 3.09 -20.77 -5.25
CA GLN A 84 1.79 -20.50 -5.86
C GLN A 84 1.44 -19.00 -5.85
N LEU A 85 2.10 -18.20 -5.00
CA LEU A 85 1.91 -16.75 -4.94
C LEU A 85 2.57 -16.00 -6.10
N GLN A 86 3.54 -16.61 -6.79
CA GLN A 86 4.35 -15.98 -7.82
C GLN A 86 3.51 -15.37 -8.96
N ALA A 87 2.70 -16.17 -9.64
CA ALA A 87 1.89 -15.66 -10.76
C ALA A 87 0.83 -14.61 -10.35
N PRO A 88 0.08 -14.78 -9.24
CA PRO A 88 -0.79 -13.72 -8.72
C PRO A 88 -0.06 -12.43 -8.36
N LEU A 89 1.14 -12.54 -7.76
CA LEU A 89 1.97 -11.39 -7.41
C LEU A 89 2.41 -10.64 -8.67
N ASP A 90 2.91 -11.34 -9.68
CA ASP A 90 3.40 -10.73 -10.91
C ASP A 90 2.31 -9.93 -11.62
N ASP A 91 1.10 -10.50 -11.72
CA ASP A 91 -0.04 -9.79 -12.32
C ASP A 91 -0.47 -8.58 -11.46
N TYR A 92 -0.45 -8.72 -10.13
CA TYR A 92 -0.78 -7.62 -9.21
C TYR A 92 0.23 -6.47 -9.29
N LEU A 93 1.53 -6.77 -9.26
CA LEU A 93 2.59 -5.77 -9.36
C LEU A 93 2.48 -4.98 -10.65
N ARG A 94 2.31 -5.69 -11.78
CA ARG A 94 2.22 -5.09 -13.11
C ARG A 94 0.98 -4.20 -13.27
N ARG A 95 -0.18 -4.61 -12.75
CA ARG A 95 -1.45 -3.88 -12.97
C ARG A 95 -1.72 -2.78 -11.95
N HIS A 96 -1.20 -2.93 -10.73
CA HIS A 96 -1.61 -2.10 -9.61
C HIS A 96 -0.43 -1.41 -8.94
N ALA A 97 0.52 -2.18 -8.39
CA ALA A 97 1.56 -1.59 -7.55
C ALA A 97 2.50 -0.66 -8.33
N ASP A 98 3.03 -1.12 -9.46
CA ASP A 98 4.05 -0.36 -10.20
C ASP A 98 3.44 0.86 -10.89
N TYR A 99 2.22 0.72 -11.40
CA TYR A 99 1.47 1.84 -11.97
C TYR A 99 1.20 2.94 -10.95
N LEU A 100 0.76 2.57 -9.74
CA LEU A 100 0.39 3.55 -8.71
C LEU A 100 1.60 4.20 -8.06
N VAL A 101 2.70 3.47 -7.88
CA VAL A 101 3.94 4.02 -7.32
C VAL A 101 4.54 5.06 -8.26
N VAL A 102 4.51 4.85 -9.57
CA VAL A 102 4.96 5.86 -10.55
C VAL A 102 4.15 7.15 -10.41
N GLN A 103 2.83 7.05 -10.29
CA GLN A 103 1.96 8.22 -10.08
C GLN A 103 2.22 8.94 -8.75
N ALA A 104 2.56 8.19 -7.70
CA ALA A 104 2.83 8.74 -6.37
C ALA A 104 4.12 9.55 -6.32
N VAL A 105 5.15 9.13 -7.06
CA VAL A 105 6.43 9.83 -7.13
C VAL A 105 6.28 11.19 -7.84
N ASP A 106 5.36 11.29 -8.80
CA ASP A 106 5.09 12.53 -9.53
C ASP A 106 4.17 13.51 -8.74
N GLY A 107 3.39 13.04 -7.76
CA GLY A 107 2.41 13.82 -6.98
C GLY A 107 2.98 14.73 -5.87
N SER A 108 4.25 14.55 -5.50
CA SER A 108 5.09 15.52 -4.75
C SER A 108 4.68 16.00 -3.34
N ASN A 109 3.90 15.25 -2.55
CA ASN A 109 3.82 15.47 -1.09
C ASN A 109 4.62 14.42 -0.28
N ILE A 110 4.96 14.76 0.96
CA ILE A 110 5.85 13.93 1.81
C ILE A 110 5.17 12.62 2.20
N GLU A 111 3.86 12.66 2.45
CA GLU A 111 3.04 11.51 2.84
C GLU A 111 3.00 10.46 1.72
N MET A 112 2.82 10.89 0.47
CA MET A 112 2.83 10.03 -0.72
C MET A 112 4.22 9.48 -1.00
N THR A 113 5.26 10.29 -0.77
CA THR A 113 6.65 9.83 -0.84
C THR A 113 6.88 8.73 0.19
N GLN A 114 6.46 8.93 1.45
CA GLN A 114 6.57 7.93 2.51
C GLN A 114 5.83 6.65 2.16
N LEU A 115 4.58 6.76 1.71
CA LEU A 115 3.76 5.61 1.37
C LEU A 115 4.33 4.84 0.17
N SER A 116 4.84 5.53 -0.85
CA SER A 116 5.53 4.91 -1.98
C SER A 116 6.79 4.16 -1.54
N ALA A 117 7.57 4.74 -0.61
CA ALA A 117 8.76 4.12 -0.06
C ALA A 117 8.42 2.85 0.74
N GLU A 118 7.36 2.91 1.56
CA GLU A 118 6.86 1.75 2.30
C GLU A 118 6.40 0.63 1.37
N ILE A 119 5.70 0.96 0.28
CA ILE A 119 5.30 -0.02 -0.75
C ILE A 119 6.54 -0.66 -1.38
N ALA A 120 7.53 0.14 -1.77
CA ALA A 120 8.77 -0.35 -2.37
C ALA A 120 9.55 -1.27 -1.41
N LEU A 121 9.57 -0.94 -0.12
CA LEU A 121 10.17 -1.77 0.93
C LEU A 121 9.47 -3.13 1.05
N VAL A 122 8.14 -3.13 1.14
CA VAL A 122 7.35 -4.38 1.26
C VAL A 122 7.48 -5.21 -0.01
N LYS A 123 7.39 -4.59 -1.20
CA LYS A 123 7.61 -5.25 -2.50
C LYS A 123 8.98 -5.93 -2.53
N THR A 124 10.04 -5.19 -2.24
CA THR A 124 11.41 -5.73 -2.28
C THR A 124 11.59 -6.89 -1.30
N ARG A 125 11.03 -6.77 -0.09
CA ARG A 125 11.05 -7.86 0.89
C ARG A 125 10.35 -9.11 0.36
N LEU A 126 9.17 -8.95 -0.22
CA LEU A 126 8.40 -10.06 -0.79
C LEU A 126 9.16 -10.73 -1.95
N LEU A 127 9.80 -9.95 -2.83
CA LEU A 127 10.65 -10.48 -3.91
C LEU A 127 11.83 -11.29 -3.36
N ILE A 128 12.50 -10.82 -2.31
CA ILE A 128 13.58 -11.56 -1.63
C ILE A 128 13.05 -12.88 -1.06
N VAL A 129 11.91 -12.85 -0.38
CA VAL A 129 11.28 -14.04 0.23
C VAL A 129 10.93 -15.07 -0.84
N LEU A 130 10.39 -14.65 -1.98
CA LEU A 130 10.05 -15.52 -3.12
C LEU A 130 11.23 -15.87 -4.04
N ASN A 131 12.45 -15.48 -3.67
CA ASN A 131 13.69 -15.73 -4.41
C ASN A 131 13.75 -15.08 -5.81
N TYR A 132 13.11 -13.93 -5.99
CA TYR A 132 13.22 -13.09 -7.19
C TYR A 132 14.40 -12.13 -7.04
N ARG A 133 15.60 -12.70 -7.05
CA ARG A 133 16.84 -11.98 -6.68
C ARG A 133 17.13 -10.78 -7.58
N ASP A 134 17.02 -10.97 -8.89
CA ASP A 134 17.39 -9.92 -9.86
C ASP A 134 16.40 -8.74 -9.79
N ASP A 135 15.10 -9.04 -9.70
CA ASP A 135 14.07 -8.02 -9.54
C ASP A 135 14.20 -7.28 -8.20
N ALA A 136 14.44 -8.00 -7.11
CA ALA A 136 14.69 -7.39 -5.81
C ALA A 136 15.92 -6.46 -5.85
N GLY A 137 16.99 -6.86 -6.54
CA GLY A 137 18.19 -6.05 -6.72
C GLY A 137 17.92 -4.79 -7.55
N SER A 138 17.12 -4.89 -8.61
CA SER A 138 16.71 -3.74 -9.42
C SER A 138 15.90 -2.75 -8.60
N VAL A 139 14.86 -3.21 -7.91
CA VAL A 139 14.01 -2.35 -7.08
C VAL A 139 14.82 -1.68 -5.97
N LEU A 140 15.72 -2.42 -5.29
CA LEU A 140 16.57 -1.87 -4.23
C LEU A 140 17.52 -0.79 -4.76
N THR A 141 18.03 -0.95 -5.99
CA THR A 141 18.86 0.05 -6.66
C THR A 141 18.07 1.32 -6.95
N ASP A 142 16.85 1.17 -7.49
CA ASP A 142 15.97 2.31 -7.73
C ASP A 142 15.58 3.02 -6.43
N MET A 143 15.29 2.28 -5.35
CA MET A 143 14.99 2.85 -4.05
C MET A 143 16.13 3.71 -3.51
N LYS A 144 17.37 3.22 -3.60
CA LYS A 144 18.56 3.99 -3.17
C LYS A 144 18.72 5.28 -3.94
N ARG A 145 18.34 5.29 -5.22
CA ARG A 145 18.41 6.47 -6.09
C ARG A 145 17.25 7.44 -5.81
N LEU A 146 16.02 6.95 -5.86
CA LEU A 146 14.80 7.76 -5.73
C LEU A 146 14.64 8.33 -4.32
N TYR A 147 14.97 7.55 -3.30
CA TYR A 147 14.78 7.95 -1.91
C TYR A 147 16.05 8.45 -1.21
N ALA A 148 17.14 8.70 -1.95
CA ALA A 148 18.35 9.30 -1.40
C ALA A 148 18.09 10.59 -0.58
N PRO A 149 17.20 11.51 -1.01
CA PRO A 149 16.90 12.73 -0.23
C PRO A 149 16.13 12.46 1.07
N TYR A 150 15.50 11.28 1.20
CA TYR A 150 14.53 10.96 2.24
C TYR A 150 15.04 9.89 3.22
N GLN A 151 16.35 9.67 3.31
CA GLN A 151 16.96 8.62 4.14
C GLN A 151 16.51 8.63 5.62
N LYS A 152 16.30 9.82 6.19
CA LYS A 152 15.87 9.99 7.59
C LYS A 152 14.35 9.94 7.80
N MET A 153 13.59 9.72 6.73
CA MET A 153 12.14 9.59 6.79
C MET A 153 11.75 8.37 7.63
N SER A 154 10.78 8.57 8.53
CA SER A 154 10.20 7.48 9.30
C SER A 154 9.29 6.67 8.38
N VAL A 155 9.44 5.35 8.39
CA VAL A 155 8.64 4.41 7.60
C VAL A 155 8.13 3.29 8.49
N GLN A 156 6.94 2.76 8.17
CA GLN A 156 6.32 1.67 8.90
C GLN A 156 6.22 0.40 8.06
N ILE A 157 6.94 -0.64 8.48
CA ILE A 157 6.99 -1.95 7.83
C ILE A 157 6.56 -3.01 8.85
N GLN A 158 5.55 -3.82 8.51
CA GLN A 158 5.03 -4.90 9.38
C GLN A 158 4.75 -4.45 10.84
N GLY A 159 4.24 -3.23 11.02
CA GLY A 159 3.92 -2.66 12.34
C GLY A 159 5.13 -2.14 13.12
N LYS A 160 6.34 -2.19 12.57
CA LYS A 160 7.54 -1.58 13.15
C LYS A 160 7.85 -0.27 12.46
N THR A 161 8.19 0.74 13.25
CA THR A 161 8.67 2.03 12.76
C THR A 161 10.19 2.05 12.76
N THR A 162 10.79 2.44 11.65
CA THR A 162 12.25 2.55 11.45
C THR A 162 12.52 3.71 10.50
N THR A 163 13.80 4.04 10.27
CA THR A 163 14.19 5.00 9.24
C THR A 163 14.31 4.30 7.89
N LEU A 164 14.07 5.05 6.82
CA LEU A 164 14.14 4.51 5.46
C LEU A 164 15.54 3.97 5.12
N ASP A 165 16.61 4.62 5.59
CA ASP A 165 17.98 4.13 5.38
C ASP A 165 18.27 2.80 6.09
N GLU A 166 17.79 2.64 7.32
CA GLU A 166 17.93 1.40 8.09
C GLU A 166 17.17 0.25 7.41
N ALA A 167 15.94 0.52 6.97
CA ALA A 167 15.14 -0.45 6.25
C ALA A 167 15.80 -0.89 4.92
N ILE A 168 16.35 0.04 4.14
CA ILE A 168 17.08 -0.26 2.89
C ILE A 168 18.32 -1.12 3.19
N ARG A 169 19.09 -0.79 4.23
CA ARG A 169 20.28 -1.58 4.64
C ARG A 169 19.92 -3.00 5.09
N GLN A 170 18.78 -3.17 5.74
CA GLN A 170 18.28 -4.49 6.12
C GLN A 170 17.97 -5.33 4.87
N LEU A 171 17.31 -4.74 3.86
CA LEU A 171 17.05 -5.41 2.58
C LEU A 171 18.33 -5.77 1.82
N ASP A 172 19.34 -4.90 1.81
CA ASP A 172 20.67 -5.21 1.27
C ASP A 172 21.28 -6.44 1.92
N THR A 173 21.21 -6.51 3.25
CA THR A 173 21.75 -7.62 4.04
C THR A 173 21.02 -8.92 3.73
N ASP A 174 19.69 -8.86 3.61
CA ASP A 174 18.87 -10.03 3.32
C ASP A 174 19.04 -10.51 1.88
N LEU A 175 19.14 -9.59 0.91
CA LEU A 175 19.45 -9.89 -0.49
C LEU A 175 20.84 -10.54 -0.62
N ALA A 176 21.84 -10.02 0.08
CA ALA A 176 23.19 -10.59 0.10
C ALA A 176 23.23 -11.98 0.76
N ARG A 177 22.31 -12.28 1.69
CA ARG A 177 22.19 -13.60 2.32
C ARG A 177 21.66 -14.64 1.35
N ILE A 178 20.63 -14.31 0.56
CA ILE A 178 20.08 -15.25 -0.42
C ILE A 178 21.03 -15.47 -1.61
N ALA A 179 21.87 -14.50 -1.94
CA ALA A 179 22.90 -14.64 -2.97
C ALA A 179 24.00 -15.70 -2.65
N LYS A 180 24.13 -16.09 -1.38
CA LYS A 180 25.12 -17.06 -0.90
C LYS A 180 24.56 -18.48 -0.73
N LYS A 181 23.25 -18.66 -0.89
CA LYS A 181 22.57 -19.96 -0.84
C LYS A 181 22.51 -20.55 -2.24
#